data_AF-A0A0K0GFI8-F1
#
_entry.id   AF-A0A0K0GFI8-F1
#
_cell.length_a   1.000
_cell.length_b   1.000
_cell.length_c   1.000
_cell.angle_alpha   90.00
_cell.angle_beta   90.00
_cell.angle_gamma   90.00
#
_symmetry.space_group_name_H-M   'P 1'
#
loop_
_entity.id
_entity.type
_entity.pdbx_description
1 polymer ?
#
loop_
_entity_poly.entity_id
_entity_poly.type
_entity_poly.pdbx_seq_one_letter_code
_entity_poly.pdbx_strand_id
1 'polypeptide(L)'
;MQMPDVGSLLLVVIMLGLLPFAAMVVTSYTKIVVVLGLLRNAIGVQQVPPNMVLNGVALLVSCFVMAPVGMEAFKAAQNYGAGSDNSRIVVLLDACREPFRQFLLKHTPEREKAFFMRSAQQIWPKDKATTLKSDDLLILAPAFTLSELTEAFRIGFLLYLVFIVIDLVVANALMAMGLSQVTPTNVAIPFKLLLFVAMDGWSMLIHGLVLSYR
;
A
#
# COMPACT_ATOMS: atom_id res chain seq x y z
N MET A 1 18.26 -39.86 14.55
CA MET A 1 17.51 -38.58 14.61
C MET A 1 18.54 -37.47 14.77
N GLN A 2 18.95 -36.85 13.66
CA GLN A 2 19.78 -35.63 13.73
C GLN A 2 18.86 -34.52 14.24
N MET A 3 19.24 -33.85 15.33
CA MET A 3 18.54 -32.65 15.77
C MET A 3 18.54 -31.66 14.59
N PRO A 4 17.39 -31.06 14.23
CA PRO A 4 17.39 -29.98 13.26
C PRO A 4 18.37 -28.90 13.73
N ASP A 5 19.32 -28.53 12.86
CA ASP A 5 20.35 -27.55 13.16
C ASP A 5 19.66 -26.26 13.64
N VAL A 6 19.93 -25.84 14.88
CA VAL A 6 19.22 -24.74 15.55
C VAL A 6 19.32 -23.46 14.72
N GLY A 7 20.39 -23.30 13.94
CA GLY A 7 20.55 -22.20 12.98
C GLY A 7 19.50 -22.20 11.87
N SER A 8 19.14 -23.36 11.32
CA SER A 8 18.10 -23.48 10.28
C SER A 8 16.71 -23.13 10.80
N LEU A 9 16.37 -23.55 12.02
CA LEU A 9 15.10 -23.22 12.67
C LEU A 9 15.00 -21.72 12.98
N LEU A 10 16.07 -21.11 13.48
CA LEU A 10 16.14 -19.66 13.69
C LEU A 10 15.87 -18.88 12.40
N LEU A 11 16.48 -19.32 11.29
CA LEU A 11 16.32 -18.68 9.99
C LEU A 11 14.88 -18.76 9.49
N VAL A 12 14.22 -19.91 9.66
CA VAL A 12 12.78 -20.08 9.33
C VAL A 12 11.91 -19.13 10.15
N VAL A 13 12.15 -19.02 11.47
CA VAL A 13 11.37 -18.12 12.35
C VAL A 13 11.54 -16.66 11.93
N ILE A 14 12.77 -16.23 11.61
CA ILE A 14 13.04 -14.86 11.14
C ILE A 14 12.32 -14.58 9.83
N MET A 15 12.39 -15.51 8.86
CA MET A 15 11.69 -15.36 7.58
C MET A 15 10.18 -15.29 7.76
N LEU A 16 9.62 -16.14 8.63
CA LEU A 16 8.19 -16.14 8.94
C LEU A 16 7.75 -14.83 9.62
N GLY A 17 8.60 -14.25 10.47
CA GLY A 17 8.35 -12.96 11.12
C GLY A 17 8.39 -11.76 10.16
N LEU A 18 9.23 -11.79 9.12
CA LEU A 18 9.33 -10.72 8.12
C LEU A 18 8.27 -10.80 7.01
N LEU A 19 7.77 -12.00 6.74
CA LEU A 19 6.78 -12.26 5.70
C LEU A 19 5.53 -11.35 5.75
N PRO A 20 4.86 -11.13 6.91
CA PRO A 20 3.69 -10.24 6.95
C PRO A 20 4.03 -8.80 6.58
N PHE A 21 5.22 -8.32 6.93
CA PHE A 21 5.65 -6.97 6.57
C PHE A 21 5.90 -6.85 5.06
N ALA A 22 6.62 -7.81 4.48
CA ALA A 22 6.81 -7.87 3.04
C ALA A 22 5.46 -7.97 2.29
N ALA A 23 4.52 -8.76 2.80
CA ALA A 23 3.18 -8.87 2.24
C ALA A 23 2.42 -7.53 2.27
N MET A 24 2.51 -6.77 3.37
CA MET A 24 1.90 -5.43 3.44
C MET A 24 2.48 -4.47 2.38
N VAL A 25 3.79 -4.52 2.14
CA VAL A 25 4.42 -3.63 1.16
C VAL A 25 4.01 -3.98 -0.29
N VAL A 26 3.92 -5.27 -0.59
CA VAL A 26 3.64 -5.81 -1.94
C VAL A 26 2.13 -5.99 -2.19
N THR A 27 1.27 -5.36 -1.40
CA THR A 27 -0.19 -5.38 -1.57
C THR A 27 -0.75 -3.96 -1.61
N SER A 28 -2.08 -3.85 -1.75
CA SER A 28 -2.80 -2.57 -1.71
C SER A 28 -2.66 -1.77 -0.41
N TYR A 29 -2.15 -2.39 0.66
CA TYR A 29 -2.03 -1.77 1.97
C TYR A 29 -1.24 -0.45 1.92
N THR A 30 -0.12 -0.41 1.19
CA THR A 30 0.76 0.76 1.07
C THR A 30 0.01 2.01 0.59
N LYS A 31 -0.76 1.92 -0.50
CA LYS A 31 -1.52 3.06 -1.01
C LYS A 31 -2.58 3.51 -0.01
N ILE A 32 -3.33 2.55 0.54
CA ILE A 32 -4.45 2.84 1.44
C ILE A 32 -3.94 3.55 2.71
N VAL A 33 -2.92 3.00 3.38
CA VAL A 33 -2.42 3.58 4.63
C VAL A 33 -1.85 4.98 4.44
N VAL A 34 -1.17 5.23 3.31
CA VAL A 34 -0.62 6.55 2.98
C VAL A 34 -1.74 7.55 2.71
N VAL A 35 -2.74 7.20 1.91
CA VAL A 35 -3.88 8.08 1.63
C VAL A 35 -4.65 8.42 2.91
N LEU A 36 -4.91 7.43 3.77
CA LEU A 36 -5.57 7.65 5.06
C LEU A 36 -4.74 8.56 5.99
N GLY A 37 -3.42 8.39 5.99
CA GLY A 37 -2.50 9.26 6.73
C GLY A 37 -2.51 10.70 6.22
N LEU A 38 -2.48 10.88 4.89
CA LEU A 38 -2.56 12.19 4.25
C LEU A 38 -3.91 12.86 4.52
N LEU A 39 -5.02 12.12 4.46
CA LEU A 39 -6.35 12.64 4.81
C LEU A 39 -6.37 13.19 6.24
N ARG A 40 -5.89 12.42 7.22
CA ARG A 40 -5.86 12.86 8.62
C ARG A 40 -5.10 14.19 8.77
N ASN A 41 -3.93 14.27 8.13
CA ASN A 41 -3.12 15.48 8.18
C ASN A 41 -3.79 16.66 7.48
N ALA A 42 -4.53 16.43 6.40
CA ALA A 42 -5.24 17.47 5.65
C ALA A 42 -6.44 18.06 6.44
N ILE A 43 -7.18 17.21 7.16
CA ILE A 43 -8.26 17.65 8.05
C ILE A 43 -7.67 18.48 9.21
N GLY A 44 -6.48 18.13 9.69
CA GLY A 44 -5.74 18.89 10.70
C GLY A 44 -6.12 18.55 12.15
N VAL A 45 -6.90 17.49 12.37
CA VAL A 45 -7.20 17.00 13.72
C VAL A 45 -6.01 16.22 14.26
N GLN A 46 -5.49 16.65 15.41
CA GLN A 46 -4.37 15.96 16.05
C GLN A 46 -4.83 14.62 16.61
N GLN A 47 -4.08 13.56 16.29
CA GLN A 47 -4.20 12.21 16.86
C GLN A 47 -5.54 11.47 16.66
N VAL A 48 -6.51 12.05 15.94
CA VAL A 48 -7.78 11.40 15.61
C VAL A 48 -7.96 11.35 14.09
N PRO A 49 -8.18 10.16 13.49
CA PRO A 49 -8.11 8.84 14.11
C PRO A 49 -6.68 8.41 14.50
N PRO A 50 -6.51 7.58 15.54
CA PRO A 50 -5.21 7.04 15.92
C PRO A 50 -4.56 6.21 14.80
N ASN A 51 -3.22 6.19 14.73
CA ASN A 51 -2.48 5.38 13.75
C ASN A 51 -2.91 3.90 13.76
N MET A 52 -3.18 3.35 14.95
CA MET A 52 -3.64 1.96 15.09
C MET A 52 -4.98 1.71 14.37
N VAL A 53 -5.90 2.67 14.44
CA VAL A 53 -7.19 2.58 13.72
C VAL A 53 -6.97 2.69 12.22
N LEU A 54 -6.15 3.65 11.77
CA LEU A 54 -5.83 3.80 10.34
C LEU A 54 -5.18 2.55 9.75
N ASN A 55 -4.20 1.97 10.45
CA ASN A 55 -3.55 0.72 10.05
C ASN A 55 -4.55 -0.45 10.02
N GLY A 56 -5.43 -0.54 11.02
CA GLY A 56 -6.47 -1.57 11.06
C GLY A 56 -7.44 -1.48 9.88
N VAL A 57 -7.92 -0.27 9.56
CA VAL A 57 -8.76 -0.03 8.39
C VAL A 57 -8.01 -0.36 7.10
N ALA A 58 -6.76 0.10 6.97
CA ALA A 58 -5.95 -0.18 5.79
C ALA A 58 -5.74 -1.69 5.58
N LEU A 59 -5.52 -2.44 6.65
CA LEU A 59 -5.39 -3.90 6.59
C LEU A 59 -6.68 -4.57 6.17
N LEU A 60 -7.82 -4.21 6.77
CA LEU A 60 -9.13 -4.79 6.42
C LEU A 60 -9.51 -4.51 4.95
N VAL A 61 -9.30 -3.27 4.49
CA VAL A 61 -9.57 -2.90 3.10
C VAL A 61 -8.60 -3.59 2.15
N SER A 62 -7.32 -3.73 2.53
CA SER A 62 -6.36 -4.48 1.73
C SER A 62 -6.74 -5.96 1.60
N CYS A 63 -7.16 -6.60 2.70
CA CYS A 63 -7.68 -7.97 2.66
C CYS A 63 -8.90 -8.08 1.74
N PHE A 64 -9.80 -7.09 1.76
CA PHE A 64 -10.96 -7.06 0.86
C PHE A 64 -10.55 -6.94 -0.61
N VAL A 65 -9.61 -6.05 -0.94
CA VAL A 65 -9.07 -5.86 -2.31
C VAL A 65 -8.31 -7.10 -2.79
N MET A 66 -7.52 -7.73 -1.90
CA MET A 66 -6.69 -8.89 -2.23
C MET A 66 -7.43 -10.23 -2.17
N ALA A 67 -8.69 -10.26 -1.71
CA ALA A 67 -9.49 -11.47 -1.62
C ALA A 67 -9.50 -12.34 -2.91
N PRO A 68 -9.75 -11.81 -4.13
CA PRO A 68 -9.72 -12.61 -5.34
C PRO A 68 -8.35 -13.26 -5.62
N VAL A 69 -7.25 -12.53 -5.38
CA VAL A 69 -5.88 -13.04 -5.55
C VAL A 69 -5.61 -14.19 -4.59
N GLY A 70 -6.04 -14.05 -3.33
CA GLY A 70 -5.94 -15.11 -2.33
C GLY A 70 -6.78 -16.34 -2.68
N MET A 71 -7.98 -16.14 -3.22
CA MET A 71 -8.84 -17.24 -3.69
C MET A 71 -8.24 -17.99 -4.88
N GLU A 72 -7.62 -17.27 -5.83
CA GLU A 72 -6.90 -17.87 -6.96
C GLU A 72 -5.68 -18.66 -6.49
N ALA A 73 -4.90 -18.10 -5.56
CA ALA A 73 -3.75 -18.79 -4.96
C ALA A 73 -4.20 -20.06 -4.20
N PHE A 74 -5.30 -19.99 -3.46
CA PHE A 74 -5.85 -21.16 -2.77
C PHE A 74 -6.32 -22.26 -3.73
N LYS A 75 -7.01 -21.89 -4.82
CA LYS A 75 -7.40 -22.83 -5.88
C LYS A 75 -6.19 -23.46 -6.55
N ALA A 76 -5.17 -22.66 -6.86
CA ALA A 76 -3.92 -23.16 -7.40
C ALA A 76 -3.27 -24.16 -6.44
N ALA A 77 -3.25 -23.87 -5.14
CA ALA A 77 -2.72 -24.76 -4.12
C ALA A 77 -3.44 -26.11 -4.05
N GLN A 78 -4.78 -26.10 -4.13
CA GLN A 78 -5.59 -27.31 -4.05
C GLN A 78 -5.33 -28.29 -5.20
N ASN A 79 -5.06 -27.76 -6.41
CA ASN A 79 -4.80 -28.57 -7.60
C ASN A 79 -3.49 -29.38 -7.53
N TYR A 80 -2.52 -28.97 -6.72
CA TYR A 80 -1.22 -29.64 -6.61
C TYR A 80 -1.17 -30.76 -5.54
N GLY A 81 -2.23 -30.92 -4.73
CA GLY A 81 -2.41 -32.04 -3.80
C GLY A 81 -1.46 -32.04 -2.58
N ALA A 82 -1.94 -32.52 -1.44
CA ALA A 82 -1.14 -32.68 -0.22
C ALA A 82 -0.16 -33.87 -0.34
N GLY A 83 0.96 -33.68 -1.04
CA GLY A 83 2.06 -34.64 -1.11
C GLY A 83 3.34 -34.05 -0.54
N SER A 84 3.94 -34.70 0.45
CA SER A 84 5.11 -34.24 1.22
C SER A 84 6.46 -34.43 0.50
N ASP A 85 6.48 -34.34 -0.82
CA ASP A 85 7.70 -34.51 -1.61
C ASP A 85 8.32 -33.12 -1.89
N ASN A 86 9.63 -32.95 -1.67
CA ASN A 86 10.29 -31.65 -1.76
C ASN A 86 10.14 -30.99 -3.15
N SER A 87 10.04 -31.80 -4.21
CA SER A 87 9.79 -31.35 -5.57
C SER A 87 8.39 -30.73 -5.76
N ARG A 88 7.38 -31.21 -5.04
CA ARG A 88 6.00 -30.69 -5.09
C ARG A 88 5.84 -29.38 -4.33
N ILE A 89 6.61 -29.18 -3.26
CA ILE A 89 6.57 -27.94 -2.47
C ILE A 89 7.02 -26.74 -3.32
N VAL A 90 8.06 -26.89 -4.13
CA VAL A 90 8.56 -25.83 -5.02
C VAL A 90 7.49 -25.45 -6.06
N VAL A 91 6.89 -26.45 -6.71
CA VAL A 91 5.85 -26.23 -7.73
C VAL A 91 4.58 -25.61 -7.12
N LEU A 92 4.23 -26.01 -5.89
CA LEU A 92 3.12 -25.42 -5.13
C LEU A 92 3.38 -23.94 -4.82
N LEU A 93 4.60 -23.60 -4.38
CA LEU A 93 4.98 -22.22 -4.09
C LEU A 93 4.94 -21.34 -5.34
N ASP A 94 5.43 -21.85 -6.47
CA ASP A 94 5.39 -21.14 -7.75
C ASP A 94 3.94 -20.93 -8.23
N ALA A 95 3.08 -21.94 -8.09
CA ALA A 95 1.66 -21.82 -8.43
C ALA A 95 0.92 -20.80 -7.54
N CYS A 96 1.22 -20.78 -6.24
CA CYS A 96 0.66 -19.78 -5.32
C CYS A 96 1.18 -18.37 -5.57
N ARG A 97 2.41 -18.23 -6.08
CA ARG A 97 3.05 -16.94 -6.39
C ARG A 97 2.46 -16.28 -7.63
N GLU A 98 1.99 -17.06 -8.60
CA GLU A 98 1.56 -16.55 -9.90
C GLU A 98 0.41 -15.53 -9.83
N PRO A 99 -0.69 -15.75 -9.06
CA PRO A 99 -1.75 -14.76 -8.91
C PRO A 99 -1.27 -13.41 -8.34
N PHE A 100 -0.34 -13.44 -7.36
CA PHE A 100 0.25 -12.22 -6.82
C PHE A 100 1.11 -11.51 -7.86
N ARG A 101 1.88 -12.27 -8.66
CA ARG A 101 2.66 -11.70 -9.76
C ARG A 101 1.77 -11.02 -10.80
N GLN A 102 0.65 -11.65 -11.16
CA GLN A 102 -0.33 -11.07 -12.09
C GLN A 102 -0.98 -9.80 -11.54
N PHE A 103 -1.34 -9.79 -10.25
CA PHE A 103 -1.82 -8.59 -9.57
C PHE A 103 -0.82 -7.44 -9.66
N LEU A 104 0.45 -7.70 -9.34
CA LEU A 104 1.50 -6.69 -9.44
C LEU A 104 1.71 -6.21 -10.88
N LEU A 105 1.71 -7.11 -11.86
CA LEU A 105 1.85 -6.75 -13.29
C LEU A 105 0.73 -5.82 -13.75
N LYS A 106 -0.50 -6.09 -13.33
CA LYS A 106 -1.69 -5.30 -13.68
C LYS A 106 -1.62 -3.88 -13.12
N HIS A 107 -1.10 -3.72 -11.90
CA HIS A 107 -1.08 -2.45 -11.18
C HIS A 107 0.27 -1.73 -11.20
N THR A 108 1.24 -2.23 -11.98
CA THR A 108 2.55 -1.58 -12.14
C THR A 108 2.73 -1.03 -13.56
N PRO A 109 2.85 0.30 -13.74
CA PRO A 109 3.10 0.90 -15.03
C PRO A 109 4.42 0.40 -15.65
N GLU A 110 4.45 0.28 -16.99
CA GLU A 110 5.67 -0.10 -17.72
C GLU A 110 6.84 0.87 -17.48
N ARG A 111 6.54 2.15 -17.25
CA ARG A 111 7.54 3.15 -16.91
C ARG A 111 8.32 2.78 -15.65
N GLU A 112 7.64 2.35 -14.59
CA GLU A 112 8.28 2.03 -13.30
C GLU A 112 9.07 0.71 -13.40
N LYS A 113 8.54 -0.28 -14.12
CA LYS A 113 9.28 -1.52 -14.45
C LYS A 113 10.56 -1.20 -15.21
N ALA A 114 10.48 -0.35 -16.23
CA ALA A 114 11.63 0.05 -17.04
C ALA A 114 12.67 0.84 -16.23
N PHE A 115 12.24 1.68 -15.29
CA PHE A 115 13.13 2.40 -14.38
C PHE A 115 13.97 1.42 -13.55
N PHE A 116 13.32 0.48 -12.83
CA PHE A 116 14.05 -0.49 -12.02
C PHE A 116 14.88 -1.47 -12.84
N MET A 117 14.44 -1.82 -14.06
CA MET A 117 15.25 -2.64 -14.97
C MET A 117 16.55 -1.94 -15.37
N ARG A 118 16.49 -0.66 -15.74
CA ARG A 118 17.68 0.14 -16.06
C ARG A 118 18.58 0.31 -14.85
N SER A 119 18.02 0.55 -13.67
CA SER A 119 18.78 0.64 -12.42
C SER A 119 19.49 -0.67 -12.09
N ALA A 120 18.83 -1.83 -12.27
CA ALA A 120 19.47 -3.12 -12.07
C ALA A 120 20.63 -3.34 -13.04
N GLN A 121 20.47 -2.98 -14.32
CA GLN A 121 21.54 -3.06 -15.32
C GLN A 121 22.76 -2.18 -15.00
N GLN A 122 22.58 -1.10 -14.24
CA GLN A 122 23.66 -0.20 -13.84
C GLN A 122 24.37 -0.62 -12.55
N ILE A 123 23.62 -1.18 -11.59
CA ILE A 123 24.11 -1.41 -10.23
C ILE A 123 24.51 -2.87 -10.00
N TRP A 124 23.89 -3.81 -10.72
CA TRP A 124 24.12 -5.25 -10.49
C TRP A 124 25.29 -5.78 -11.32
N PRO A 125 25.95 -6.86 -10.88
CA PRO A 125 26.94 -7.58 -11.69
C PRO A 125 26.34 -7.97 -13.05
N LYS A 126 27.10 -7.75 -14.13
CA LYS A 126 26.64 -7.94 -15.51
C LYS A 126 26.02 -9.31 -15.77
N ASP A 127 26.56 -10.35 -15.13
CA ASP A 127 26.12 -11.74 -15.28
C ASP A 127 24.72 -12.00 -14.71
N LYS A 128 24.34 -11.24 -13.67
CA LYS A 128 23.01 -11.29 -13.04
C LYS A 128 22.04 -10.31 -13.69
N ALA A 129 22.54 -9.22 -14.26
CA ALA A 129 21.70 -8.21 -14.91
C ALA A 129 21.11 -8.69 -16.25
N THR A 130 21.80 -9.55 -17.00
CA THR A 130 21.37 -10.06 -18.31
C THR A 130 20.27 -11.12 -18.23
N THR A 131 20.10 -11.76 -17.08
CA THR A 131 19.07 -12.79 -16.84
C THR A 131 17.78 -12.23 -16.26
N LEU A 132 17.78 -10.96 -15.83
CA LEU A 132 16.62 -10.28 -15.27
C LEU A 132 15.56 -10.00 -16.32
N LYS A 133 14.31 -10.23 -15.93
CA LYS A 133 13.12 -9.86 -16.71
C LYS A 133 12.29 -8.85 -15.94
N SER A 134 11.50 -8.06 -16.67
CA SER A 134 10.62 -7.03 -16.08
C SER A 134 9.50 -7.61 -15.23
N ASP A 135 9.22 -8.90 -15.37
CA ASP A 135 8.21 -9.64 -14.62
C ASP A 135 8.77 -10.40 -13.40
N ASP A 136 10.09 -10.30 -13.15
CA ASP A 136 10.71 -10.83 -11.94
C ASP A 136 10.27 -10.02 -10.71
N LEU A 137 9.90 -10.72 -9.63
CA LEU A 137 9.46 -10.08 -8.38
C LEU A 137 10.48 -9.09 -7.81
N LEU A 138 11.78 -9.32 -8.06
CA LEU A 138 12.86 -8.43 -7.62
C LEU A 138 12.79 -7.03 -8.25
N ILE A 139 12.18 -6.92 -9.44
CA ILE A 139 11.97 -5.66 -10.16
C ILE A 139 10.53 -5.20 -9.94
N LEU A 140 9.59 -6.14 -10.03
CA LEU A 140 8.17 -5.86 -10.01
C LEU A 140 7.69 -5.36 -8.63
N ALA A 141 8.16 -5.95 -7.53
CA ALA A 141 7.77 -5.52 -6.18
C ALA A 141 8.18 -4.06 -5.85
N PRO A 142 9.44 -3.62 -6.07
CA PRO A 142 9.81 -2.23 -5.83
C PRO A 142 9.16 -1.27 -6.85
N ALA A 143 9.00 -1.68 -8.11
CA ALA A 143 8.29 -0.87 -9.12
C ALA A 143 6.83 -0.65 -8.74
N PHE A 144 6.12 -1.70 -8.30
CA PHE A 144 4.75 -1.62 -7.80
C PHE A 144 4.66 -0.70 -6.58
N THR A 145 5.55 -0.88 -5.60
CA THR A 145 5.54 -0.07 -4.38
C THR A 145 5.70 1.41 -4.71
N LEU A 146 6.60 1.74 -5.65
CA LEU A 146 6.81 3.11 -6.12
C LEU A 146 5.58 3.69 -6.84
N SER A 147 4.92 2.90 -7.71
CA SER A 147 3.68 3.35 -8.35
C SER A 147 2.57 3.58 -7.34
N GLU A 148 2.39 2.68 -6.38
CA GLU A 148 1.37 2.78 -5.33
C GLU A 148 1.57 4.02 -4.46
N LEU A 149 2.82 4.32 -4.08
CA LEU A 149 3.17 5.55 -3.38
C LEU A 149 2.86 6.78 -4.23
N THR A 150 3.26 6.78 -5.51
CA THR A 150 3.01 7.91 -6.41
C THR A 150 1.52 8.21 -6.53
N GLU A 151 0.69 7.19 -6.72
CA GLU A 151 -0.77 7.34 -6.78
C GLU A 151 -1.36 7.77 -5.43
N ALA A 152 -0.85 7.25 -4.30
CA ALA A 152 -1.29 7.67 -2.98
C ALA A 152 -1.04 9.17 -2.73
N PHE A 153 0.13 9.68 -3.12
CA PHE A 153 0.45 11.10 -3.03
C PHE A 153 -0.41 11.96 -3.95
N ARG A 154 -0.75 11.48 -5.15
CA ARG A 154 -1.69 12.18 -6.05
C ARG A 154 -3.07 12.30 -5.44
N ILE A 155 -3.62 11.20 -4.90
CA ILE A 155 -4.91 11.20 -4.21
C ILE A 155 -4.85 12.14 -2.99
N GLY A 156 -3.80 12.02 -2.18
CA GLY A 156 -3.61 12.90 -1.02
C GLY A 156 -3.54 14.37 -1.40
N PHE A 157 -2.83 14.72 -2.47
CA PHE A 157 -2.78 16.09 -2.98
C PHE A 157 -4.17 16.63 -3.34
N LEU A 158 -4.99 15.84 -4.03
CA LEU A 158 -6.37 16.23 -4.36
C LEU A 158 -7.22 16.45 -3.10
N LEU A 159 -7.08 15.59 -2.08
CA LEU A 159 -7.74 15.79 -0.78
C LEU A 159 -7.29 17.07 -0.09
N TYR A 160 -5.99 17.36 -0.11
CA TYR A 160 -5.41 18.57 0.45
C TYR A 160 -5.98 19.83 -0.21
N LEU A 161 -6.14 19.84 -1.53
CA LEU A 161 -6.67 21.00 -2.26
C LEU A 161 -8.06 21.41 -1.75
N VAL A 162 -8.94 20.46 -1.48
CA VAL A 162 -10.30 20.74 -0.97
C VAL A 162 -10.23 21.46 0.38
N PHE A 163 -9.37 21.02 1.28
CA PHE A 163 -9.26 21.60 2.63
C PHE A 163 -8.45 22.89 2.67
N ILE A 164 -7.48 23.08 1.77
CA ILE A 164 -6.72 24.33 1.62
C ILE A 164 -7.64 25.50 1.29
N VAL A 165 -8.66 25.27 0.46
CA VAL A 165 -9.65 26.32 0.14
C VAL A 165 -10.34 26.82 1.40
N ILE A 166 -10.71 25.92 2.32
CA ILE A 166 -11.32 26.28 3.60
C ILE A 166 -10.34 27.08 4.45
N ASP A 167 -9.09 26.64 4.54
CA ASP A 167 -8.06 27.36 5.30
C ASP A 167 -7.89 28.80 4.81
N LEU A 168 -7.81 28.98 3.48
CA LEU A 168 -7.64 30.30 2.86
C LEU A 168 -8.85 31.20 3.09
N VAL A 169 -10.07 30.67 2.97
CA VAL A 169 -11.31 31.43 3.21
C VAL A 169 -11.40 31.85 4.67
N VAL A 170 -11.17 30.93 5.62
CA VAL A 170 -11.23 31.21 7.06
C VAL A 170 -10.15 32.21 7.48
N ALA A 171 -8.92 32.05 6.98
CA ALA A 171 -7.83 32.98 7.27
C ALA A 171 -8.15 34.40 6.79
N ASN A 172 -8.64 34.54 5.54
CA ASN A 172 -9.01 35.84 5.00
C ASN A 172 -10.18 36.48 5.77
N ALA A 173 -11.18 35.69 6.18
CA ALA A 173 -12.29 36.19 6.99
C ALA A 173 -11.83 36.70 8.37
N LEU A 174 -10.98 35.95 9.07
CA LEU A 174 -10.44 36.36 10.37
C LEU A 174 -9.57 37.62 10.27
N MET A 175 -8.73 37.70 9.23
CA MET A 175 -7.93 38.89 8.95
C MET A 175 -8.80 40.12 8.69
N ALA A 176 -9.89 39.97 7.92
CA ALA A 176 -10.83 41.07 7.65
C ALA A 176 -11.54 41.55 8.93
N MET A 177 -11.78 40.67 9.89
CA MET A 177 -12.35 41.02 11.21
C MET A 177 -11.34 41.65 12.18
N GLY A 178 -10.05 41.71 11.81
CA GLY A 178 -8.98 42.19 12.70
C GLY A 178 -8.58 41.19 13.79
N LEU A 179 -9.00 39.92 13.70
CA LEU A 179 -8.72 38.88 14.69
C LEU A 179 -7.36 38.21 14.46
N SER A 180 -6.28 38.98 14.55
CA SER A 180 -4.91 38.51 14.29
C SER A 180 -4.36 37.51 15.31
N GLN A 181 -4.94 37.45 16.51
CA GLN A 181 -4.48 36.57 17.60
C GLN A 181 -5.06 35.15 17.53
N VAL A 182 -6.09 34.92 16.71
CA VAL A 182 -6.72 33.60 16.56
C VAL A 182 -6.03 32.86 15.43
N THR A 183 -5.50 31.66 15.71
CA THR A 183 -4.92 30.81 14.68
C THR A 183 -6.02 30.33 13.71
N PRO A 184 -5.96 30.67 12.41
CA PRO A 184 -7.02 30.31 11.46
C PRO A 184 -7.30 28.81 11.38
N THR A 185 -6.28 27.98 11.56
CA THR A 185 -6.40 26.51 11.57
C THR A 185 -7.38 26.00 12.61
N ASN A 186 -7.38 26.56 13.82
CA ASN A 186 -8.28 26.12 14.89
C ASN A 186 -9.74 26.41 14.55
N VAL A 187 -9.99 27.49 13.80
CA VAL A 187 -11.33 27.84 13.31
C VAL A 187 -11.71 27.01 12.10
N ALA A 188 -10.76 26.66 11.23
CA ALA A 188 -11.01 25.88 10.02
C ALA A 188 -11.32 24.40 10.29
N ILE A 189 -10.73 23.78 11.32
CA ILE A 189 -10.89 22.35 11.63
C ILE A 189 -12.38 21.93 11.74
N PRO A 190 -13.24 22.60 12.52
CA PRO A 190 -14.67 22.28 12.57
C PRO A 190 -15.37 22.32 11.20
N PHE A 191 -15.05 23.30 10.35
CA PHE A 191 -15.62 23.40 9.01
C PHE A 191 -15.14 22.28 8.09
N LYS A 192 -13.84 21.92 8.16
CA LYS A 192 -13.29 20.78 7.41
C LYS A 192 -13.96 19.48 7.80
N LEU A 193 -14.14 19.25 9.10
CA LEU A 193 -14.83 18.08 9.63
C LEU A 193 -16.29 18.03 9.19
N LEU A 194 -16.99 19.16 9.29
CA LEU A 194 -18.39 19.25 8.86
C LEU A 194 -18.52 18.94 7.37
N LEU A 195 -17.67 19.51 6.52
CA LEU A 195 -17.65 19.22 5.09
C LEU A 195 -17.39 17.74 4.83
N PHE A 196 -16.38 17.17 5.49
CA PHE A 196 -16.00 15.78 5.29
C PHE A 196 -17.12 14.80 5.70
N VAL A 197 -17.80 15.07 6.81
CA VAL A 197 -18.96 14.28 7.26
C VAL A 197 -20.16 14.49 6.35
N ALA A 198 -20.46 15.72 5.94
CA ALA A 198 -21.58 16.04 5.05
C ALA A 198 -21.46 15.40 3.65
N MET A 199 -20.23 15.08 3.23
CA MET A 199 -19.94 14.38 1.98
C MET A 199 -19.82 12.86 2.12
N ASP A 200 -20.11 12.29 3.29
CA ASP A 200 -19.84 10.87 3.59
C ASP A 200 -18.39 10.47 3.25
N GLY A 201 -17.44 11.35 3.60
CA GLY A 201 -16.07 11.31 3.08
C GLY A 201 -15.32 10.00 3.34
N TRP A 202 -15.59 9.31 4.47
CA TRP A 202 -15.03 7.99 4.74
C TRP A 202 -15.48 6.95 3.71
N SER A 203 -16.79 6.84 3.48
CA SER A 203 -17.38 5.88 2.54
C SER A 203 -16.91 6.17 1.12
N MET A 204 -16.92 7.45 0.71
CA MET A 204 -16.47 7.86 -0.61
C MET A 204 -14.98 7.56 -0.83
N LEU A 205 -14.13 7.84 0.16
CA LEU A 205 -12.69 7.60 0.04
C LEU A 205 -12.37 6.11 -0.05
N ILE A 206 -12.93 5.30 0.86
CA ILE A 206 -12.68 3.85 0.86
C ILE A 206 -13.20 3.23 -0.44
N HIS A 207 -14.40 3.62 -0.89
CA HIS A 207 -14.94 3.13 -2.15
C HIS A 207 -14.04 3.51 -3.34
N GLY A 208 -13.59 4.76 -3.41
CA GLY A 208 -12.67 5.22 -4.46
C GLY A 208 -11.33 4.46 -4.45
N LEU A 209 -10.77 4.18 -3.27
CA LEU A 209 -9.56 3.39 -3.13
C LEU A 209 -9.76 1.96 -3.62
N VAL A 210 -10.87 1.30 -3.26
CA VAL A 210 -11.18 -0.05 -3.72
C VAL A 210 -11.34 -0.08 -5.25
N LEU A 211 -12.06 0.90 -5.82
CA LEU A 211 -12.25 1.00 -7.27
C LEU A 211 -10.94 1.26 -8.03
N SER A 212 -9.92 1.83 -7.38
CA SER A 212 -8.61 2.06 -8.00
C SER A 212 -7.84 0.76 -8.32
N TYR A 213 -8.26 -0.37 -7.76
CA TYR A 213 -7.68 -1.70 -8.04
C TYR A 213 -8.53 -2.55 -8.99
N ARG A 214 -9.52 -1.93 -9.65
CA ARG A 214 -10.27 -2.60 -10.71
C ARG A 214 -9.39 -3.01 -11.89
#